data_AF-A0A1B0DE40-F1
#
_entry.id   AF-A0A1B0DE40-F1
#
_cell.length_a   1.000
_cell.length_b   1.000
_cell.length_c   1.000
_cell.angle_alpha   90.00
_cell.angle_beta   90.00
_cell.angle_gamma   90.00
#
_symmetry.space_group_name_H-M   'P 1'
#
loop_
_entity.id
_entity.type
_entity.pdbx_description
1 polymer ?
#
loop_
_entity_poly.entity_id
_entity_poly.type
_entity_poly.pdbx_seq_one_letter_code
_entity_poly.pdbx_strand_id
1 'polypeptide(L)'
;NYYRLWRKTRSKQGFICQGVDPNRNWDVYWETGGIGAFDNMCEEKFAGPEPFSEIETKSLSEYILSIGDNLNFYIAFHSANNMLLFPWGHTPNPSPYYPQFRQQHGLSTNYSQQLMESSLSHKSTQENGSRGFDLGFG
;
A
#
# COMPACT_ATOMS: atom_id res chain seq x y z
N ASN A 1 19.23 19.32 5.13
CA ASN A 1 17.79 19.56 5.36
C ASN A 1 16.99 18.37 4.87
N TYR A 2 16.51 17.52 5.80
CA TYR A 2 15.67 16.36 5.49
C TYR A 2 14.28 16.61 6.03
N TYR A 3 13.25 16.49 5.19
CA TYR A 3 11.85 16.61 5.62
C TYR A 3 11.29 15.21 5.88
N ARG A 4 11.14 14.85 7.16
CA ARG A 4 10.72 13.50 7.61
C ARG A 4 9.34 13.09 7.10
N LEU A 5 8.46 14.06 6.84
CA LEU A 5 7.06 13.83 6.43
C LEU A 5 6.88 13.86 4.90
N TRP A 6 7.97 13.87 4.13
CA TRP A 6 7.90 13.81 2.66
C TRP A 6 7.32 12.46 2.21
N ARG A 7 6.38 12.48 1.26
CA ARG A 7 5.78 11.24 0.73
C ARG A 7 5.86 11.07 -0.79
N LYS A 8 5.92 12.17 -1.55
CA LYS A 8 5.94 12.12 -3.02
C LYS A 8 7.29 11.60 -3.55
N THR A 9 7.40 11.39 -4.85
CA THR A 9 8.71 11.23 -5.50
C THR A 9 9.55 12.52 -5.39
N ARG A 10 10.74 12.55 -6.00
CA ARG A 10 11.63 13.72 -6.00
C ARG A 10 11.80 14.35 -7.38
N SER A 11 10.92 14.02 -8.34
CA SER A 11 10.90 14.62 -9.67
C SER A 11 10.63 16.13 -9.60
N LYS A 12 11.13 16.90 -10.57
CA LYS A 12 10.89 18.34 -10.62
C LYS A 12 9.53 18.59 -11.25
N GLN A 13 8.66 19.29 -10.51
CA GLN A 13 7.32 19.66 -10.98
C GLN A 13 7.25 21.19 -11.04
N GLY A 14 7.56 21.74 -12.21
CA GLY A 14 7.74 23.18 -12.39
C GLY A 14 8.94 23.75 -11.60
N PHE A 15 8.88 25.04 -11.27
CA PHE A 15 9.97 25.75 -10.60
C PHE A 15 9.95 25.62 -9.07
N ILE A 16 8.77 25.47 -8.46
CA ILE A 16 8.57 25.59 -7.01
C ILE A 16 8.29 24.23 -6.38
N CYS A 17 7.61 23.34 -7.10
CA CYS A 17 7.06 22.11 -6.53
C CYS A 17 7.85 20.88 -6.95
N GLN A 18 7.79 19.84 -6.13
CA GLN A 18 8.58 18.63 -6.31
C GLN A 18 7.68 17.42 -6.06
N GLY A 19 7.89 16.41 -6.89
CA GLY A 19 7.33 15.09 -6.73
C GLY A 19 5.88 14.95 -7.16
N VAL A 20 5.56 13.71 -7.51
CA VAL A 20 4.24 13.18 -7.82
C VAL A 20 3.91 12.14 -6.75
N ASP A 21 2.62 11.95 -6.46
CA ASP A 21 2.19 10.81 -5.65
C ASP A 21 2.29 9.53 -6.47
N PRO A 22 3.23 8.62 -6.17
CA PRO A 22 3.38 7.38 -6.93
C PRO A 22 2.15 6.46 -6.81
N ASN A 23 1.31 6.64 -5.79
CA ASN A 23 0.06 5.89 -5.63
C ASN A 23 -1.15 6.54 -6.33
N ARG A 24 -0.93 7.58 -7.14
CA ARG A 24 -1.93 8.19 -8.05
C ARG A 24 -1.46 8.25 -9.50
N ASN A 25 -0.23 7.81 -9.77
CA ASN A 25 0.43 7.94 -11.08
C ASN A 25 0.29 6.67 -11.96
N TRP A 26 -0.68 5.81 -11.67
CA TRP A 26 -0.93 4.57 -12.44
C TRP A 26 -1.98 4.80 -13.52
N ASP A 27 -1.84 4.12 -14.67
CA ASP A 27 -2.80 4.18 -15.78
C ASP A 27 -4.09 3.36 -15.51
N VAL A 28 -4.78 3.73 -14.43
CA VAL A 28 -6.04 3.12 -14.01
C VAL A 28 -6.94 4.23 -13.51
N TYR A 29 -7.88 4.67 -14.35
CA TYR A 29 -8.76 5.82 -14.06
C TYR A 29 -8.00 7.13 -13.76
N TRP A 30 -6.84 7.31 -14.39
CA TRP A 30 -5.99 8.50 -14.21
C TRP A 30 -6.67 9.77 -14.74
N GLU A 31 -7.21 9.72 -15.96
CA GLU A 31 -7.84 10.87 -16.63
C GLU A 31 -9.11 11.36 -15.92
N THR A 32 -9.76 10.51 -15.12
CA THR A 32 -10.92 10.90 -14.31
C THR A 32 -10.51 11.58 -13.00
N GLY A 33 -9.22 11.82 -12.78
CA GLY A 33 -8.64 12.35 -11.54
C GLY A 33 -8.65 11.36 -10.36
N GLY A 34 -9.09 10.11 -10.58
CA GLY A 34 -9.36 9.12 -9.53
C GLY A 34 -10.23 9.65 -8.36
N ILE A 35 -10.50 8.81 -7.35
CA ILE A 35 -10.97 9.34 -6.07
C ILE A 35 -9.76 9.90 -5.32
N GLY A 36 -9.68 11.22 -5.28
CA GLY A 36 -8.69 11.95 -4.49
C GLY A 36 -7.29 11.92 -5.10
N ALA A 37 -7.15 12.06 -6.41
CA ALA A 37 -5.97 12.69 -7.00
C ALA A 37 -6.26 14.18 -7.23
N PHE A 38 -5.21 14.99 -7.28
CA PHE A 38 -5.30 16.44 -7.51
C PHE A 38 -4.46 16.83 -8.72
N ASP A 39 -4.88 17.88 -9.45
CA ASP A 39 -4.17 18.39 -10.64
C ASP A 39 -3.10 19.42 -10.30
N ASN A 40 -3.11 19.94 -9.07
CA ASN A 40 -2.14 20.93 -8.61
C ASN A 40 -0.82 20.25 -8.20
N MET A 41 0.26 20.60 -8.90
CA MET A 41 1.60 20.04 -8.69
C MET A 41 2.18 20.16 -7.27
N CYS A 42 1.66 21.11 -6.48
CA CYS A 42 2.11 21.36 -5.13
C CYS A 42 1.37 20.55 -4.08
N GLU A 43 0.30 19.84 -4.47
CA GLU A 43 -0.51 19.05 -3.54
C GLU A 43 0.10 17.67 -3.29
N GLU A 44 -0.19 17.12 -2.11
CA GLU A 44 0.34 15.83 -1.66
C GLU A 44 -0.17 14.66 -2.50
N LYS A 45 -1.34 14.77 -3.15
CA LYS A 45 -1.91 13.72 -4.02
C LYS A 45 -1.86 14.09 -5.50
N PHE A 46 -0.91 14.94 -5.89
CA PHE A 46 -0.70 15.28 -7.29
C PHE A 46 -0.45 14.01 -8.12
N ALA A 47 -1.26 13.76 -9.15
CA ALA A 47 -1.23 12.53 -9.94
C ALA A 47 -0.08 12.47 -10.96
N GLY A 48 0.57 13.61 -11.21
CA GLY A 48 1.55 13.79 -12.27
C GLY A 48 0.93 14.49 -13.49
N PRO A 49 1.74 14.81 -14.51
CA PRO A 49 1.27 15.38 -15.77
C PRO A 49 0.62 14.37 -16.72
N GLU A 50 0.93 13.08 -16.57
CA GLU A 50 0.40 11.95 -17.36
C GLU A 50 0.55 10.63 -16.56
N PRO A 51 -0.19 9.56 -16.87
CA PRO A 51 0.03 8.27 -16.21
C PRO A 51 1.46 7.77 -16.46
N PHE A 52 2.08 7.16 -15.45
CA PHE A 52 3.46 6.67 -15.48
C PHE A 52 4.51 7.73 -15.84
N SER A 53 4.23 9.00 -15.55
CA SER A 53 5.23 10.08 -15.68
C SER A 53 6.44 9.93 -14.75
N GLU A 54 6.30 9.17 -13.66
CA GLU A 54 7.41 8.88 -12.76
C GLU A 54 8.14 7.60 -13.17
N ILE A 55 9.47 7.63 -13.17
CA ILE A 55 10.28 6.47 -13.58
C ILE A 55 10.06 5.27 -12.67
N GLU A 56 9.79 5.50 -11.39
CA GLU A 56 9.54 4.47 -10.39
C GLU A 56 8.25 3.69 -10.68
N THR A 57 7.15 4.37 -11.02
CA THR A 57 5.87 3.73 -11.36
C THR A 57 5.91 3.11 -12.75
N LYS A 58 6.54 3.79 -13.71
CA LYS A 58 6.75 3.26 -15.07
C LYS A 58 7.54 1.96 -15.06
N SER A 59 8.70 1.94 -14.42
CA SER A 59 9.58 0.76 -14.39
C SER A 59 8.91 -0.42 -13.68
N LEU A 60 8.17 -0.17 -12.59
CA LEU A 60 7.43 -1.21 -11.88
C LEU A 60 6.29 -1.78 -12.74
N SER A 61 5.56 -0.91 -13.45
CA SER A 61 4.50 -1.32 -14.39
C SER A 61 5.06 -2.19 -15.52
N GLU A 62 6.15 -1.76 -16.17
CA GLU A 62 6.83 -2.52 -17.22
C GLU A 62 7.31 -3.89 -16.72
N TYR A 63 7.87 -3.95 -15.50
CA TYR A 63 8.26 -5.22 -14.89
C TYR A 63 7.07 -6.14 -14.63
N ILE A 64 6.00 -5.61 -14.02
CA ILE A 64 4.75 -6.36 -13.76
C ILE A 64 4.19 -6.94 -15.05
N LEU A 65 4.14 -6.15 -16.13
CA LEU A 65 3.68 -6.61 -17.44
C LEU A 65 4.60 -7.70 -18.02
N SER A 66 5.91 -7.58 -17.83
CA SER A 66 6.87 -8.58 -18.32
C SER A 66 6.71 -9.95 -17.66
N ILE A 67 6.14 -10.01 -16.45
CA ILE A 67 5.88 -11.24 -15.69
C ILE A 67 4.39 -11.58 -15.58
N GLY A 68 3.52 -10.89 -16.31
CA GLY A 68 2.06 -10.92 -16.09
C GLY A 68 1.46 -12.32 -16.07
N ASP A 69 1.87 -13.18 -17.01
CA ASP A 69 1.40 -14.57 -17.10
C ASP A 69 1.81 -15.43 -15.89
N ASN A 70 2.83 -15.01 -15.14
CA ASN A 70 3.36 -15.69 -13.97
C ASN A 70 3.08 -14.92 -12.65
N LEU A 71 2.35 -13.79 -12.71
CA LEU A 71 2.07 -12.96 -11.55
C LEU A 71 0.78 -13.43 -10.85
N ASN A 72 0.93 -14.13 -9.74
CA ASN A 72 -0.21 -14.64 -8.96
C ASN A 72 -0.79 -13.62 -7.98
N PHE A 73 0.06 -12.77 -7.38
CA PHE A 73 -0.34 -11.80 -6.36
C PHE A 73 0.47 -10.51 -6.48
N TYR A 74 -0.19 -9.39 -6.18
CA TYR A 74 0.43 -8.09 -5.98
C TYR A 74 0.04 -7.55 -4.60
N ILE A 75 1.03 -7.24 -3.77
CA ILE A 75 0.82 -6.71 -2.41
C ILE A 75 1.62 -5.41 -2.30
N ALA A 76 0.91 -4.30 -2.04
CA ALA A 76 1.51 -3.00 -1.78
C ALA A 76 1.38 -2.65 -0.29
N PHE A 77 2.52 -2.48 0.38
CA PHE A 77 2.55 -2.13 1.80
C PHE A 77 2.49 -0.61 2.00
N HIS A 78 1.60 -0.17 2.88
CA HIS A 78 1.44 1.22 3.27
C HIS A 78 1.24 1.35 4.79
N SER A 79 1.50 2.55 5.30
CA SER A 79 1.27 2.93 6.69
C SER A 79 0.67 4.34 6.77
N ALA A 80 -0.08 4.71 7.80
CA ALA A 80 -0.56 3.87 8.91
C ALA A 80 -1.96 3.30 8.60
N ASN A 81 -2.55 2.54 9.55
CA ASN A 81 -4.00 2.29 9.73
C ASN A 81 -4.40 0.81 9.95
N ASN A 82 -3.47 -0.15 10.00
CA ASN A 82 -3.78 -1.57 10.24
C ASN A 82 -4.92 -2.12 9.34
N MET A 83 -4.88 -1.78 8.05
CA MET A 83 -5.93 -2.14 7.09
C MET A 83 -5.42 -3.15 6.07
N LEU A 84 -6.28 -4.10 5.71
CA LEU A 84 -6.14 -4.92 4.51
C LEU A 84 -7.18 -4.45 3.48
N LEU A 85 -6.70 -3.86 2.40
CA LEU A 85 -7.54 -3.27 1.35
C LEU A 85 -7.47 -4.10 0.07
N PHE A 86 -8.61 -4.17 -0.62
CA PHE A 86 -8.75 -4.85 -1.90
C PHE A 86 -9.35 -3.90 -2.93
N PRO A 87 -9.21 -4.19 -4.24
CA PRO A 87 -9.85 -3.40 -5.28
C PRO A 87 -11.38 -3.32 -5.12
N TRP A 88 -12.01 -2.23 -5.54
CA TRP A 88 -11.42 -1.07 -6.22
C TRP A 88 -11.12 0.09 -5.25
N GLY A 89 -10.12 0.91 -5.58
CA GLY A 89 -9.85 2.17 -4.86
C GLY A 89 -10.47 3.42 -5.51
N HIS A 90 -10.90 3.35 -6.77
CA HIS A 90 -11.37 4.49 -7.55
C HIS A 90 -12.90 4.65 -7.58
N THR A 91 -13.66 3.70 -7.03
CA THR A 91 -15.13 3.70 -7.07
C THR A 91 -15.70 3.04 -5.82
N PRO A 92 -16.89 3.45 -5.34
CA PRO A 92 -17.60 2.73 -4.28
C PRO A 92 -18.20 1.40 -4.75
N ASN A 93 -18.27 1.15 -6.07
CA ASN A 93 -18.80 -0.09 -6.60
C ASN A 93 -17.88 -1.27 -6.24
N PRO A 94 -18.42 -2.39 -5.74
CA PRO A 94 -17.61 -3.54 -5.37
C PRO A 94 -16.98 -4.19 -6.60
N SER A 95 -15.79 -4.77 -6.42
CA SER A 95 -15.21 -5.68 -7.41
C SER A 95 -16.08 -6.92 -7.59
N PRO A 96 -16.19 -7.50 -8.80
CA PRO A 96 -16.81 -8.82 -9.00
C PRO A 96 -16.20 -9.92 -8.11
N TYR A 97 -14.94 -9.76 -7.69
CA TYR A 97 -14.22 -10.67 -6.81
C TYR A 97 -14.34 -10.34 -5.32
N TYR A 98 -15.19 -9.39 -4.94
CA TYR A 98 -15.38 -8.99 -3.55
C TYR A 98 -15.73 -10.15 -2.60
N PRO A 99 -16.56 -11.15 -2.97
CA PRO A 99 -16.79 -12.31 -2.11
C PRO A 99 -15.52 -13.09 -1.75
N GLN A 100 -14.61 -13.29 -2.72
CA GLN A 100 -13.34 -14.00 -2.53
C GLN A 100 -12.40 -13.18 -1.64
N PHE A 101 -12.32 -11.87 -1.85
CA PHE A 101 -11.53 -10.98 -0.99
C PHE A 101 -12.03 -11.00 0.46
N ARG A 102 -13.35 -11.05 0.67
CA ARG A 102 -13.95 -11.17 2.00
C ARG A 102 -13.62 -12.50 2.68
N GLN A 103 -13.58 -13.59 1.93
CA GLN A 103 -13.14 -14.88 2.44
C GLN A 103 -11.66 -14.85 2.85
N GLN A 104 -10.79 -14.32 1.99
CA GLN A 104 -9.36 -14.17 2.27
C GLN A 104 -9.11 -13.29 3.49
N HIS A 105 -9.82 -12.17 3.61
CA HIS A 105 -9.78 -11.32 4.80
C HIS A 105 -10.14 -12.12 6.06
N GLY A 106 -11.25 -12.85 6.05
CA GLY A 106 -11.67 -13.67 7.20
C GLY A 106 -10.61 -14.70 7.62
N LEU A 107 -10.02 -15.40 6.65
CA LEU A 107 -8.92 -16.35 6.91
C LEU A 107 -7.70 -15.64 7.50
N SER A 108 -7.31 -14.50 6.94
CA SER A 108 -6.17 -13.71 7.41
C SER A 108 -6.37 -13.22 8.85
N THR A 109 -7.55 -12.70 9.18
CA THR A 109 -7.86 -12.22 10.54
C THR A 109 -7.86 -13.38 11.54
N ASN A 110 -8.48 -14.51 11.21
CA ASN A 110 -8.51 -15.69 12.07
C ASN A 110 -7.10 -16.21 12.35
N TYR A 111 -6.27 -16.31 11.31
CA TYR A 111 -4.89 -16.77 11.47
C TYR A 111 -4.06 -15.79 12.30
N SER A 112 -4.22 -14.48 12.07
CA SER A 112 -3.55 -13.45 12.87
C SER A 112 -3.94 -13.53 14.34
N GLN A 113 -5.22 -13.78 14.64
CA GLN A 113 -5.70 -13.97 16.00
C GLN A 113 -5.08 -15.22 16.65
N GLN A 114 -5.06 -16.36 15.94
CA GLN A 114 -4.43 -17.59 16.45
C GLN A 114 -2.93 -17.39 16.74
N LEU A 115 -2.21 -16.68 15.88
CA LEU A 115 -0.80 -16.36 16.10
C LEU A 115 -0.62 -15.49 17.35
N MET A 116 -1.44 -14.45 17.53
CA MET A 116 -1.38 -13.61 18.73
C MET A 116 -1.68 -14.41 19.99
N GLU A 117 -2.72 -15.26 19.98
CA GLU A 117 -3.08 -16.14 21.11
C GLU A 117 -1.94 -17.13 21.43
N SER A 118 -1.32 -17.73 20.41
CA SER A 118 -0.17 -18.63 20.59
C SER A 118 1.05 -17.90 21.14
N SER A 119 1.31 -16.67 20.69
CA SER A 119 2.40 -15.83 21.21
C SER A 119 2.15 -15.45 22.67
N LEU A 120 0.91 -15.15 23.05
CA LEU A 120 0.54 -14.86 24.44
C LEU A 120 0.65 -16.11 25.32
N SER A 121 0.24 -17.28 24.81
CA SER A 121 0.42 -18.57 25.49
C SER A 121 1.90 -18.93 25.63
N HIS A 122 2.73 -18.58 24.66
CA HIS A 122 4.17 -18.79 24.75
C HIS A 122 4.82 -17.83 25.75
N LYS A 123 4.41 -16.56 25.79
CA LYS A 123 4.86 -15.62 26.83
C LYS A 123 4.44 -16.06 28.24
N SER A 124 3.22 -16.54 28.44
CA SER A 124 2.78 -17.02 29.77
C SER A 124 3.50 -18.28 30.24
N THR A 125 3.89 -19.17 29.31
CA THR A 125 4.73 -20.34 29.63
C THR A 125 6.19 -19.96 29.92
N GLN A 126 6.73 -18.93 29.26
CA GLN A 126 8.06 -18.37 29.58
C GLN A 126 8.08 -17.55 30.89
N GLU A 127 7.01 -16.83 31.22
CA GLU A 127 6.88 -16.10 32.50
C GLU A 127 6.80 -17.06 33.70
N ASN A 128 6.17 -18.23 33.53
CA ASN A 128 6.20 -19.31 34.52
C ASN A 128 7.52 -20.13 34.52
N GLY A 129 8.48 -19.79 33.65
CA GLY A 129 9.70 -20.56 33.40
C GLY A 129 10.90 -19.67 33.07
N SER A 130 11.25 -18.71 33.93
CA SER A 130 12.54 -17.99 33.95
C SER A 130 13.00 -17.20 32.69
N ARG A 131 13.12 -15.88 32.90
CA ARG A 131 14.01 -14.88 32.24
C ARG A 131 13.94 -14.72 30.70
N GLY A 132 13.03 -13.84 30.27
CA GLY A 132 13.26 -12.68 29.38
C GLY A 132 13.76 -12.89 27.95
N PHE A 133 12.94 -12.48 26.97
CA PHE A 133 13.36 -11.72 25.79
C PHE A 133 12.11 -11.10 25.15
N ASP A 134 12.02 -9.76 25.11
CA ASP A 134 10.89 -9.05 24.53
C ASP A 134 11.30 -8.52 23.15
N LEU A 135 10.72 -9.08 22.08
CA LEU A 135 10.83 -8.55 20.72
C LEU A 135 9.48 -7.91 20.36
N GLY A 136 9.41 -6.59 20.53
CA GLY A 136 8.33 -5.78 20.00
C GLY A 136 8.59 -5.44 18.54
N PHE A 137 7.66 -5.82 17.66
CA PHE A 137 7.57 -5.25 16.31
C PHE A 137 6.68 -4.00 16.39
N GLY A 138 7.23 -2.86 15.98
CA GLY A 138 6.51 -1.60 15.76
C GLY A 138 6.36 -1.29 14.28
#